data_AF-A0A5N7MVM2-F1
#
_entry.id   AF-A0A5N7MVM2-F1
#
_cell.length_a   1.000
_cell.length_b   1.000
_cell.length_c   1.000
_cell.angle_alpha   90.00
_cell.angle_beta   90.00
_cell.angle_gamma   90.00
#
_symmetry.space_group_name_H-M   'P 1'
#
loop_
_entity.id
_entity.type
_entity.pdbx_description
1 polymer ?
#
loop_
_entity_poly.entity_id
_entity_poly.type
_entity_poly.pdbx_seq_one_letter_code
_entity_poly.pdbx_strand_id
1 'polypeptide(L)'
;MSKRSLDLSLIALTVAFLVFVVVFNEDPGVRVALFGDVLPETTWHAKAIYKALYDIGMGGLVSVLFYLLLVRIPENSKRRRIRRSLEVQFRRFKQDCLYVMLGTVNGSIDPRLADELLDQKAFRSYFKGKATATQDRWDVFLNNIDENELSQILRSMEILREEINFALGATDVPTDDAFNFLKRLSIASHSLQRTELGYDTIKPLSGFLWTLFSGFDIISGYQEEDVFEKMIRSI
;
A
#
# COMPACT_ATOMS: atom_id res chain seq x y z
N MET A 1 16.40 5.58 7.90
CA MET A 1 15.87 5.59 9.29
C MET A 1 14.47 5.00 9.24
N SER A 2 14.16 3.89 9.94
CA SER A 2 12.84 3.27 9.79
C SER A 2 11.75 4.18 10.38
N LYS A 3 10.58 4.29 9.74
CA LYS A 3 9.46 5.19 10.17
C LYS A 3 9.08 5.00 11.65
N ARG A 4 9.25 3.78 12.16
CA ARG A 4 9.03 3.41 13.57
C ARG A 4 10.01 4.10 14.51
N SER A 5 11.26 4.31 14.08
CA SER A 5 12.28 5.06 14.82
C SER A 5 11.93 6.55 14.92
N LEU A 6 11.37 7.13 13.85
CA LEU A 6 10.95 8.54 13.84
C LEU A 6 9.73 8.76 14.75
N ASP A 7 8.70 7.90 14.68
CA ASP A 7 7.53 8.00 15.58
C ASP A 7 7.93 7.82 17.05
N LEU A 8 8.84 6.88 17.35
CA LEU A 8 9.39 6.71 18.70
C LEU A 8 10.18 7.93 19.15
N SER A 9 10.96 8.55 18.26
CA SER A 9 11.71 9.76 18.58
C SER A 9 10.79 10.95 18.86
N LEU A 10 9.70 11.12 18.10
CA LEU A 10 8.71 12.17 18.34
C LEU A 10 7.98 11.95 19.66
N ILE A 11 7.57 10.71 19.96
CA ILE A 11 6.92 10.40 21.25
C ILE A 11 7.89 10.67 22.40
N ALA A 12 9.13 10.20 22.32
CA ALA A 12 10.14 10.45 23.34
C ALA A 12 10.42 11.94 23.53
N LEU A 13 10.48 12.71 22.44
CA LEU A 13 10.66 14.15 22.45
C LEU A 13 9.46 14.87 23.08
N THR A 14 8.23 14.47 22.75
CA THR A 14 7.01 15.00 23.37
C THR A 14 6.99 14.71 24.87
N VAL A 15 7.30 13.48 25.28
CA VAL A 15 7.39 13.10 26.69
C VAL A 15 8.47 13.89 27.40
N ALA A 16 9.65 14.06 26.79
CA ALA A 16 10.74 14.86 27.34
C ALA A 16 10.32 16.32 27.55
N PHE A 17 9.67 16.95 26.57
CA PHE A 17 9.16 18.32 26.72
C PHE A 17 8.03 18.42 27.75
N LEU A 18 7.15 17.43 27.85
CA LEU A 18 6.12 17.38 28.89
C LEU A 18 6.73 17.31 30.29
N VAL A 19 7.70 16.41 30.50
CA VAL A 19 8.43 16.30 31.76
C VAL A 19 9.18 17.60 32.06
N PHE A 20 9.79 18.22 31.05
CA PHE A 20 10.47 19.51 31.18
C PHE A 20 9.52 20.61 31.63
N VAL A 21 8.36 20.75 30.99
CA VAL A 21 7.31 21.74 31.35
C VAL A 21 6.81 21.50 32.78
N VAL A 22 6.64 20.24 33.18
CA VAL A 22 6.15 19.86 34.52
C VAL A 22 7.20 20.12 35.61
N VAL A 23 8.48 19.79 35.35
CA VAL A 23 9.59 20.01 36.30
C VAL A 23 9.88 21.50 36.48
N PHE A 24 9.86 22.27 35.39
CA PHE A 24 10.18 23.70 35.41
C PHE A 24 8.95 24.59 35.57
N ASN A 25 7.79 24.02 35.95
CA ASN A 25 6.55 24.77 36.14
C ASN A 25 6.73 25.95 37.11
N GLU A 26 6.16 27.10 36.77
CA GLU A 26 6.25 28.31 37.58
C GLU A 26 5.55 28.17 38.94
N ASP A 27 4.52 27.31 39.03
CA ASP A 27 3.78 27.05 40.26
C ASP A 27 4.51 26.01 41.13
N PRO A 28 5.02 26.40 42.31
CA PRO A 28 5.63 25.46 43.25
C PRO A 28 4.65 24.37 43.70
N GLY A 29 3.35 24.67 43.79
CA GLY A 29 2.32 23.73 44.23
C GLY A 29 2.19 22.54 43.28
N VAL A 30 2.29 22.77 41.96
CA VAL A 30 2.26 21.71 40.94
C VAL A 30 3.49 20.80 41.06
N ARG A 31 4.66 21.37 41.32
CA ARG A 31 5.91 20.61 41.47
C ARG A 31 5.92 19.77 42.75
N VAL A 32 5.49 20.33 43.87
CA VAL A 32 5.40 19.63 45.16
C VAL A 32 4.34 18.53 45.12
N ALA A 33 3.21 18.76 44.45
CA ALA A 33 2.18 17.74 44.29
C ALA A 33 2.63 16.53 43.45
N LEU A 34 3.53 16.73 42.48
CA LEU A 34 3.99 15.68 41.56
C LEU A 34 5.31 15.01 41.97
N PHE A 35 6.21 15.75 42.62
CA PHE A 35 7.56 15.27 42.98
C PHE A 35 7.86 15.34 44.48
N GLY A 36 6.94 15.82 45.32
CA GLY A 36 7.18 16.05 46.75
C GLY A 36 8.22 17.14 47.01
N ASP A 37 8.89 17.09 48.17
CA ASP A 37 9.94 18.03 48.59
C ASP A 37 11.31 17.78 47.94
N VAL A 38 11.36 16.97 46.87
CA VAL A 38 12.61 16.57 46.21
C VAL A 38 13.26 17.73 45.45
N LEU A 39 12.49 18.75 45.08
CA LEU A 39 12.99 19.93 44.34
C LEU A 39 13.25 21.12 45.30
N PRO A 40 14.41 21.80 45.19
CA PRO A 40 14.79 22.87 46.11
C PRO A 40 13.85 24.09 46.06
N GLU A 41 13.67 24.75 47.22
CA GLU A 41 12.90 25.99 47.31
C GLU A 41 13.45 27.09 46.39
N THR A 42 12.54 27.75 45.67
CA THR A 42 12.86 28.72 44.63
C THR A 42 13.35 30.07 45.20
N THR A 43 14.62 30.39 45.01
CA THR A 43 15.14 31.77 45.20
C THR A 43 14.72 32.69 44.04
N TRP A 44 14.83 34.02 44.20
CA TRP A 44 14.44 35.00 43.16
C TRP A 44 15.15 34.77 41.81
N HIS A 45 16.46 34.50 41.82
CA HIS A 45 17.22 34.19 40.61
C HIS A 45 16.83 32.84 40.01
N ALA A 46 16.47 31.87 40.85
CA ALA A 46 15.98 30.58 40.38
C ALA A 46 14.63 30.75 39.65
N LYS A 47 13.73 31.63 40.12
CA LYS A 47 12.42 31.88 39.48
C LYS A 47 12.54 32.35 38.02
N ALA A 48 13.48 33.25 37.73
CA ALA A 48 13.71 33.71 36.35
C ALA A 48 14.23 32.59 35.44
N ILE A 49 15.10 31.72 35.95
CA ILE A 49 15.64 30.57 35.23
C ILE A 49 14.55 29.51 35.01
N TYR A 50 13.73 29.21 36.02
CA TYR A 50 12.59 28.29 35.89
C TYR A 50 11.62 28.75 34.81
N LYS A 51 11.28 30.05 34.79
CA LYS A 51 10.46 30.64 33.74
C LYS A 51 11.05 30.47 32.35
N ALA A 52 12.33 30.81 32.17
CA ALA A 52 12.99 30.68 30.88
C ALA A 52 12.99 29.21 30.38
N LEU A 53 13.22 28.25 31.28
CA LEU A 53 13.19 26.82 30.95
C LEU A 53 11.75 26.34 30.66
N TYR A 54 10.76 26.81 31.42
CA TYR A 54 9.36 26.54 31.14
C TYR A 54 8.96 27.04 29.73
N ASP A 55 9.30 28.28 29.39
CA ASP A 55 9.01 28.87 28.08
C ASP A 55 9.68 28.10 26.93
N ILE A 56 10.91 27.62 27.13
CA ILE A 56 11.61 26.74 26.17
C ILE A 56 10.87 25.39 26.04
N GLY A 57 10.46 24.79 27.15
CA GLY A 57 9.71 23.53 27.14
C GLY A 57 8.38 23.66 26.41
N MET A 58 7.65 24.74 26.70
CA MET A 58 6.39 25.08 26.04
C MET A 58 6.57 25.36 24.55
N GLY A 59 7.60 26.13 24.17
CA GLY A 59 7.96 26.37 22.78
C GLY A 59 8.30 25.07 22.03
N GLY A 60 9.02 24.16 22.69
CA GLY A 60 9.32 22.83 22.17
C GLY A 60 8.06 21.98 21.96
N LEU A 61 7.18 21.92 22.96
CA LEU A 61 5.93 21.17 22.89
C LEU A 61 5.02 21.70 21.79
N VAL A 62 4.85 23.03 21.71
CA VAL A 62 4.09 23.69 20.65
C VAL A 62 4.68 23.38 19.27
N SER A 63 6.01 23.42 19.12
CA SER A 63 6.68 23.09 17.86
C SER A 63 6.43 21.63 17.43
N VAL A 64 6.52 20.68 18.36
CA VAL A 64 6.21 19.26 18.07
C VAL A 64 4.75 19.08 17.68
N LEU A 65 3.84 19.76 18.38
CA LEU A 65 2.42 19.73 18.08
C LEU A 65 2.12 20.30 16.69
N PHE A 66 2.73 21.43 16.32
CA PHE A 66 2.63 21.99 14.97
C PHE A 66 3.18 21.03 13.92
N TYR A 67 4.33 20.39 14.15
CA TYR A 67 4.86 19.39 13.24
C TYR A 67 3.88 18.21 13.04
N LEU A 68 3.31 17.69 14.13
CA LEU A 68 2.36 16.59 14.07
C LEU A 68 1.09 16.98 13.28
N LEU A 69 0.54 18.16 13.54
CA LEU A 69 -0.68 18.64 12.89
C LEU A 69 -0.47 19.04 11.43
N LEU A 70 0.63 19.73 11.11
CA LEU A 70 0.85 20.32 9.79
C LEU A 70 1.57 19.39 8.82
N VAL A 71 2.39 18.47 9.33
CA VAL A 71 3.20 17.57 8.48
C VAL A 71 2.73 16.13 8.64
N ARG A 72 2.81 15.58 9.85
CA ARG A 72 2.65 14.13 10.08
C ARG A 72 1.24 13.62 9.74
N ILE A 73 0.20 14.31 10.23
CA ILE A 73 -1.20 13.92 10.01
C ILE A 73 -1.60 14.02 8.52
N PRO A 74 -1.34 15.15 7.82
CA PRO A 74 -1.64 15.27 6.41
C PRO A 74 -0.90 14.24 5.55
N GLU A 75 0.38 13.98 5.85
CA GLU A 75 1.18 13.00 5.11
C GLU A 75 0.64 11.58 5.26
N ASN A 76 0.31 11.17 6.49
CA ASN A 76 -0.30 9.85 6.75
C ASN A 76 -1.67 9.72 6.08
N SER A 77 -2.47 10.78 6.09
CA SER A 77 -3.78 10.81 5.43
C SER A 77 -3.64 10.69 3.91
N LYS A 78 -2.70 11.41 3.30
CA LYS A 78 -2.39 11.33 1.86
C LYS A 78 -1.97 9.91 1.48
N ARG A 79 -1.03 9.33 2.21
CA ARG A 79 -0.53 7.96 1.96
C ARG A 79 -1.65 6.91 2.06
N ARG A 80 -2.50 7.00 3.09
CA ARG A 80 -3.65 6.11 3.25
C ARG A 80 -4.64 6.20 2.08
N ARG A 81 -4.88 7.41 1.56
CA ARG A 81 -5.75 7.62 0.38
C ARG A 81 -5.17 6.97 -0.86
N ILE A 82 -3.88 7.16 -1.12
CA ILE A 82 -3.18 6.61 -2.29
C ILE A 82 -3.16 5.08 -2.23
N ARG A 83 -2.82 4.51 -1.08
CA ARG A 83 -2.88 3.05 -0.86
C ARG A 83 -4.28 2.50 -1.16
N ARG A 84 -5.32 3.12 -0.58
CA ARG A 84 -6.71 2.69 -0.80
C ARG A 84 -7.12 2.81 -2.27
N SER A 85 -6.67 3.85 -2.96
CA SER A 85 -6.89 4.03 -4.39
C SER A 85 -6.26 2.89 -5.19
N LEU A 86 -4.97 2.61 -4.96
CA LEU A 86 -4.25 1.53 -5.62
C LEU A 86 -4.88 0.15 -5.37
N GLU A 87 -5.33 -0.11 -4.14
CA GLU A 87 -6.02 -1.35 -3.76
C GLU A 87 -7.34 -1.53 -4.53
N VAL A 88 -8.15 -0.47 -4.59
CA VAL A 88 -9.41 -0.47 -5.35
C VAL A 88 -9.14 -0.66 -6.84
N GLN A 89 -8.15 0.05 -7.39
CA GLN A 89 -7.85 -0.02 -8.82
C GLN A 89 -7.28 -1.37 -9.23
N PHE A 90 -6.46 -2.01 -8.39
CA PHE A 90 -6.01 -3.36 -8.67
C PHE A 90 -7.14 -4.38 -8.62
N ARG A 91 -8.02 -4.28 -7.63
CA ARG A 91 -9.18 -5.17 -7.56
C ARG A 91 -10.08 -5.02 -8.79
N ARG A 92 -10.33 -3.77 -9.22
CA ARG A 92 -11.06 -3.47 -10.45
C ARG A 92 -10.39 -4.04 -11.68
N PHE A 93 -9.07 -3.82 -11.82
CA PHE A 93 -8.28 -4.43 -12.88
C PHE A 93 -8.47 -5.96 -12.92
N LYS A 94 -8.38 -6.64 -11.76
CA LYS A 94 -8.61 -8.09 -11.69
C LYS A 94 -10.03 -8.46 -12.15
N GLN A 95 -11.04 -7.74 -11.67
CA GLN A 95 -12.44 -7.96 -12.06
C GLN A 95 -12.67 -7.75 -13.56
N ASP A 96 -12.16 -6.66 -14.13
CA ASP A 96 -12.31 -6.32 -15.54
C ASP A 96 -11.69 -7.38 -16.45
N CYS A 97 -10.48 -7.84 -16.12
CA CYS A 97 -9.86 -8.97 -16.81
C CYS A 97 -10.66 -10.27 -16.66
N LEU A 98 -11.21 -10.57 -15.47
CA LEU A 98 -12.04 -11.75 -15.26
C LEU A 98 -13.35 -11.69 -16.05
N TYR A 99 -13.95 -10.51 -16.19
CA TYR A 99 -15.14 -10.33 -17.03
C TYR A 99 -14.85 -10.64 -18.49
N VAL A 100 -13.72 -10.16 -19.01
CA VAL A 100 -13.27 -10.50 -20.35
C VAL A 100 -13.05 -12.01 -20.47
N MET A 101 -12.25 -12.60 -19.57
CA MET A 101 -11.96 -14.04 -19.61
C MET A 101 -13.22 -14.91 -19.53
N LEU A 102 -14.15 -14.60 -18.63
CA LEU A 102 -15.40 -15.34 -18.47
C LEU A 102 -16.33 -15.14 -19.67
N GLY A 103 -16.40 -13.92 -20.22
CA GLY A 103 -17.12 -13.63 -21.45
C GLY A 103 -16.63 -14.48 -22.61
N THR A 104 -15.31 -14.60 -22.77
CA THR A 104 -14.67 -15.43 -23.81
C THR A 104 -14.91 -16.93 -23.60
N VAL A 105 -14.84 -17.42 -22.36
CA VAL A 105 -14.97 -18.87 -22.07
C VAL A 105 -16.42 -19.36 -22.06
N ASN A 106 -17.32 -18.60 -21.44
CA ASN A 106 -18.70 -19.03 -21.19
C ASN A 106 -19.72 -18.39 -22.15
N GLY A 107 -19.31 -17.39 -22.94
CA GLY A 107 -20.23 -16.58 -23.76
C GLY A 107 -21.17 -15.69 -22.95
N SER A 108 -21.05 -15.69 -21.61
CA SER A 108 -21.86 -14.88 -20.70
C SER A 108 -21.06 -14.51 -19.46
N ILE A 109 -21.39 -13.35 -18.88
CA ILE A 109 -20.71 -12.81 -17.71
C ILE A 109 -21.58 -13.08 -16.49
N ASP A 110 -21.08 -13.90 -15.54
CA ASP A 110 -21.66 -14.01 -14.20
C ASP A 110 -20.83 -13.16 -13.22
N PRO A 111 -21.38 -12.03 -12.72
CA PRO A 111 -20.69 -11.17 -11.77
C PRO A 111 -20.30 -11.85 -10.47
N ARG A 112 -21.09 -12.83 -9.99
CA ARG A 112 -20.79 -13.53 -8.73
C ARG A 112 -19.58 -14.43 -8.90
N LEU A 113 -19.53 -15.14 -10.02
CA LEU A 113 -18.37 -15.96 -10.36
C LEU A 113 -17.12 -15.12 -10.51
N ALA A 114 -17.19 -13.95 -11.15
CA ALA A 114 -16.03 -13.05 -11.27
C ALA A 114 -15.49 -12.62 -9.89
N ASP A 115 -16.37 -12.33 -8.93
CA ASP A 115 -15.96 -11.99 -7.56
C ASP A 115 -15.33 -13.17 -6.82
N GLU A 116 -15.84 -14.39 -7.00
CA GLU A 116 -15.27 -15.61 -6.41
C GLU A 116 -13.87 -15.90 -6.98
N LEU A 117 -13.67 -15.67 -8.28
CA LEU A 117 -12.38 -15.88 -8.96
C LEU A 117 -11.33 -14.82 -8.66
N LEU A 118 -11.63 -13.81 -7.83
CA LEU A 118 -10.60 -12.93 -7.27
C LEU A 118 -9.66 -13.67 -6.33
N ASP A 119 -10.15 -14.73 -5.67
CA ASP A 119 -9.33 -15.64 -4.88
C ASP A 119 -8.44 -16.51 -5.79
N GLN A 120 -7.15 -16.57 -5.48
CA GLN A 120 -6.18 -17.26 -6.31
C GLN A 120 -6.42 -18.78 -6.39
N LYS A 121 -6.92 -19.40 -5.31
CA LYS A 121 -7.24 -20.85 -5.29
C LYS A 121 -8.46 -21.12 -6.16
N ALA A 122 -9.51 -20.31 -6.02
CA ALA A 122 -10.71 -20.39 -6.84
C ALA A 122 -10.38 -20.20 -8.33
N PHE A 123 -9.60 -19.18 -8.67
CA PHE A 123 -9.12 -18.92 -10.03
C PHE A 123 -8.45 -20.16 -10.65
N ARG A 124 -7.47 -20.73 -9.94
CA ARG A 124 -6.73 -21.92 -10.40
C ARG A 124 -7.65 -23.11 -10.61
N SER A 125 -8.52 -23.37 -9.63
CA SER A 125 -9.44 -24.51 -9.69
C SER A 125 -10.40 -24.39 -10.87
N TYR A 126 -10.88 -23.18 -11.14
CA TYR A 126 -11.80 -22.91 -12.24
C TYR A 126 -11.12 -23.05 -13.60
N PHE A 127 -10.01 -22.34 -13.82
CA PHE A 127 -9.35 -22.27 -15.12
C PHE A 127 -8.57 -23.54 -15.50
N LYS A 128 -8.05 -24.30 -14.53
CA LYS A 128 -7.51 -25.66 -14.79
C LYS A 128 -8.60 -26.72 -15.00
N GLY A 129 -9.85 -26.39 -14.72
CA GLY A 129 -10.96 -27.29 -14.97
C GLY A 129 -11.10 -27.56 -16.46
N LYS A 130 -11.36 -28.82 -16.83
CA LYS A 130 -11.56 -29.21 -18.22
C LYS A 130 -12.78 -28.51 -18.81
N ALA A 131 -12.59 -27.86 -19.94
CA ALA A 131 -13.66 -27.28 -20.75
C ALA A 131 -14.09 -28.24 -21.87
N THR A 132 -13.11 -28.95 -22.44
CA THR A 132 -13.31 -29.99 -23.44
C THR A 132 -12.50 -31.24 -23.07
N ALA A 133 -12.56 -32.29 -23.89
CA ALA A 133 -11.78 -33.50 -23.68
C ALA A 133 -10.26 -33.24 -23.70
N THR A 134 -9.81 -32.23 -24.46
CA THR A 134 -8.39 -31.95 -24.68
C THR A 134 -7.91 -30.69 -23.98
N GLN A 135 -8.80 -29.70 -23.77
CA GLN A 135 -8.43 -28.36 -23.32
C GLN A 135 -9.02 -28.01 -21.95
N ASP A 136 -8.26 -27.27 -21.15
CA ASP A 136 -8.81 -26.61 -19.97
C ASP A 136 -9.48 -25.27 -20.34
N ARG A 137 -10.13 -24.62 -19.36
CA ARG A 137 -10.79 -23.33 -19.59
C ARG A 137 -9.80 -22.21 -19.90
N TRP A 138 -8.55 -22.32 -19.45
CA TRP A 138 -7.49 -21.36 -19.77
C TRP A 138 -7.09 -21.45 -21.24
N ASP A 139 -6.90 -22.66 -21.76
CA ASP A 139 -6.65 -22.93 -23.17
C ASP A 139 -7.81 -22.39 -24.03
N VAL A 140 -9.06 -22.60 -23.61
CA VAL A 140 -10.24 -22.09 -24.32
C VAL A 140 -10.26 -20.56 -24.35
N PHE A 141 -9.92 -19.90 -23.23
CA PHE A 141 -9.78 -18.44 -23.20
C PHE A 141 -8.74 -17.95 -24.22
N LEU A 142 -7.52 -18.51 -24.18
CA LEU A 142 -6.43 -18.06 -25.04
C LEU A 142 -6.69 -18.31 -26.53
N ASN A 143 -7.41 -19.36 -26.87
CA ASN A 143 -7.72 -19.70 -28.26
C ASN A 143 -8.87 -18.87 -28.85
N ASN A 144 -9.73 -18.30 -28.00
CA ASN A 144 -10.93 -17.57 -28.42
C ASN A 144 -10.84 -16.05 -28.20
N ILE A 145 -9.73 -15.55 -27.65
CA ILE A 145 -9.53 -14.11 -27.47
C ILE A 145 -9.37 -13.42 -28.82
N ASP A 146 -10.15 -12.36 -29.05
CA ASP A 146 -10.07 -11.52 -30.24
C ASP A 146 -9.41 -10.16 -29.97
N GLU A 147 -9.38 -9.30 -30.99
CA GLU A 147 -8.80 -7.96 -30.93
C GLU A 147 -9.49 -7.07 -29.88
N ASN A 148 -10.82 -7.18 -29.75
CA ASN A 148 -11.61 -6.42 -28.82
C ASN A 148 -11.32 -6.85 -27.38
N GLU A 149 -11.36 -8.15 -27.08
CA GLU A 149 -11.02 -8.64 -25.73
C GLU A 149 -9.59 -8.33 -25.33
N LEU A 150 -8.64 -8.52 -26.26
CA LEU A 150 -7.24 -8.16 -26.04
C LEU A 150 -7.11 -6.67 -25.72
N SER A 151 -7.75 -5.80 -26.50
CA SER A 151 -7.71 -4.35 -26.28
C SER A 151 -8.28 -3.96 -24.91
N GLN A 152 -9.32 -4.64 -24.42
CA GLN A 152 -9.91 -4.40 -23.11
C GLN A 152 -8.97 -4.79 -21.97
N ILE A 153 -8.28 -5.92 -22.09
CA ILE A 153 -7.25 -6.34 -21.12
C ILE A 153 -6.10 -5.33 -21.11
N LEU A 154 -5.58 -4.96 -22.28
CA LEU A 154 -4.46 -4.01 -22.39
C LEU A 154 -4.82 -2.63 -21.84
N ARG A 155 -6.05 -2.16 -22.08
CA ARG A 155 -6.57 -0.91 -21.49
C ARG A 155 -6.65 -0.98 -19.97
N SER A 156 -7.12 -2.10 -19.43
CA SER A 156 -7.20 -2.30 -17.98
C SER A 156 -5.79 -2.31 -17.35
N MET A 157 -4.83 -2.93 -18.02
CA MET A 157 -3.41 -2.93 -17.62
C MET A 157 -2.79 -1.53 -17.66
N GLU A 158 -3.16 -0.70 -18.64
CA GLU A 158 -2.72 0.69 -18.75
C GLU A 158 -3.23 1.54 -17.58
N ILE A 159 -4.51 1.45 -17.26
CA ILE A 159 -5.12 2.16 -16.13
C ILE A 159 -4.41 1.77 -14.81
N LEU A 160 -4.17 0.47 -14.61
CA LEU A 160 -3.42 0.00 -13.43
C LEU A 160 -1.99 0.57 -13.41
N ARG A 161 -1.29 0.60 -14.55
CA ARG A 161 0.07 1.15 -14.65
C ARG A 161 0.10 2.63 -14.29
N GLU A 162 -0.85 3.42 -14.77
CA GLU A 162 -0.96 4.84 -14.44
C GLU A 162 -1.15 5.05 -12.94
N GLU A 163 -2.03 4.26 -12.32
CA GLU A 163 -2.24 4.32 -10.86
C GLU A 163 -0.97 3.92 -10.09
N ILE A 164 -0.25 2.88 -10.53
CA ILE A 164 1.03 2.48 -9.95
C ILE A 164 2.04 3.62 -10.03
N ASN A 165 2.18 4.24 -11.20
CA ASN A 165 3.13 5.34 -11.40
C ASN A 165 2.75 6.57 -10.56
N PHE A 166 1.45 6.86 -10.45
CA PHE A 166 0.95 7.88 -9.54
C PHE A 166 1.31 7.55 -8.08
N ALA A 167 1.08 6.32 -7.62
CA ALA A 167 1.40 5.91 -6.26
C ALA A 167 2.91 6.00 -5.97
N LEU A 168 3.75 5.52 -6.89
CA LEU A 168 5.22 5.59 -6.79
C LEU A 168 5.74 7.02 -6.80
N GLY A 169 5.11 7.94 -7.56
CA GLY A 169 5.52 9.35 -7.59
C GLY A 169 4.97 10.17 -6.41
N ALA A 170 3.82 9.81 -5.87
CA ALA A 170 3.12 10.59 -4.86
C ALA A 170 3.38 10.14 -3.40
N THR A 171 3.97 8.94 -3.21
CA THR A 171 4.31 8.40 -1.89
C THR A 171 5.74 7.90 -1.79
N ASP A 172 6.33 8.09 -0.61
CA ASP A 172 7.58 7.44 -0.25
C ASP A 172 7.29 6.01 0.25
N VAL A 173 7.43 5.04 -0.66
CA VAL A 173 7.21 3.61 -0.42
C VAL A 173 8.33 3.10 0.50
N PRO A 174 8.04 2.75 1.75
CA PRO A 174 9.09 2.56 2.75
C PRO A 174 9.85 1.24 2.65
N THR A 175 9.36 0.28 1.85
CA THR A 175 10.01 -1.03 1.67
C THR A 175 10.47 -1.16 0.23
N ASP A 176 11.76 -1.43 0.05
CA ASP A 176 12.36 -1.67 -1.27
C ASP A 176 11.64 -2.78 -2.03
N ASP A 177 11.14 -3.80 -1.32
CA ASP A 177 10.41 -4.92 -1.93
C ASP A 177 9.12 -4.47 -2.63
N ALA A 178 8.29 -3.68 -1.95
CA ALA A 178 7.03 -3.17 -2.54
C ALA A 178 7.30 -2.19 -3.68
N PHE A 179 8.30 -1.32 -3.53
CA PHE A 179 8.71 -0.42 -4.58
C PHE A 179 9.18 -1.20 -5.83
N ASN A 180 10.07 -2.17 -5.66
CA ASN A 180 10.60 -2.99 -6.73
C ASN A 180 9.52 -3.88 -7.36
N PHE A 181 8.59 -4.41 -6.57
CA PHE A 181 7.44 -5.16 -7.07
C PHE A 181 6.54 -4.28 -7.97
N LEU A 182 6.09 -3.12 -7.48
CA LEU A 182 5.27 -2.20 -8.25
C LEU A 182 5.98 -1.70 -9.51
N LYS A 183 7.27 -1.42 -9.43
CA LYS A 183 8.07 -1.00 -10.58
C LYS A 183 8.19 -2.11 -11.62
N ARG A 184 8.44 -3.36 -11.20
CA ARG A 184 8.45 -4.53 -12.11
C ARG A 184 7.09 -4.72 -12.77
N LEU A 185 5.99 -4.56 -12.03
CA LEU A 185 4.64 -4.65 -12.55
C LEU A 185 4.35 -3.56 -13.59
N SER A 186 4.77 -2.32 -13.32
CA SER A 186 4.64 -1.20 -14.27
C SER A 186 5.44 -1.43 -15.56
N ILE A 187 6.69 -1.93 -15.44
CA ILE A 187 7.54 -2.27 -16.59
C ILE A 187 6.93 -3.42 -17.41
N ALA A 188 6.48 -4.50 -16.74
CA ALA A 188 5.84 -5.63 -17.41
C ALA A 188 4.58 -5.19 -18.16
N SER A 189 3.74 -4.37 -17.52
CA SER A 189 2.55 -3.81 -18.15
C SER A 189 2.91 -2.99 -19.40
N HIS A 190 3.91 -2.10 -19.32
CA HIS A 190 4.38 -1.34 -20.48
C HIS A 190 4.91 -2.22 -21.62
N SER A 191 5.69 -3.26 -21.32
CA SER A 191 6.21 -4.17 -22.36
C SER A 191 5.10 -4.96 -23.08
N LEU A 192 4.00 -5.25 -22.38
CA LEU A 192 2.89 -6.04 -22.90
C LEU A 192 1.87 -5.19 -23.68
N GLN A 193 1.93 -3.85 -23.64
CA GLN A 193 1.03 -2.99 -24.42
C GLN A 193 1.15 -3.16 -25.94
N ARG A 194 2.26 -3.74 -26.42
CA ARG A 194 2.48 -4.02 -27.85
C ARG A 194 2.11 -5.45 -28.24
N THR A 195 1.43 -6.19 -27.37
CA THR A 195 0.95 -7.53 -27.70
C THR A 195 -0.13 -7.41 -28.77
N GLU A 196 0.14 -8.04 -29.92
CA GLU A 196 -0.81 -8.22 -31.03
C GLU A 196 -1.40 -9.63 -31.01
N LEU A 197 -2.51 -9.85 -31.73
CA LEU A 197 -3.05 -11.19 -31.92
C LEU A 197 -2.05 -12.09 -32.64
N GLY A 198 -1.79 -13.25 -32.04
CA GLY A 198 -0.84 -14.24 -32.55
C GLY A 198 -0.42 -15.20 -31.44
N TYR A 199 -0.27 -16.48 -31.78
CA TYR A 199 0.02 -17.51 -30.79
C TYR A 199 1.33 -17.25 -30.02
N ASP A 200 2.36 -16.74 -30.70
CA ASP A 200 3.64 -16.44 -30.06
C ASP A 200 3.68 -15.07 -29.37
N THR A 201 2.86 -14.12 -29.81
CA THR A 201 2.79 -12.77 -29.24
C THR A 201 1.92 -12.70 -27.98
N ILE A 202 0.93 -13.59 -27.83
CA ILE A 202 0.03 -13.61 -26.67
C ILE A 202 0.59 -14.40 -25.47
N LYS A 203 1.54 -15.32 -25.70
CA LYS A 203 2.16 -16.13 -24.63
C LYS A 203 2.74 -15.31 -23.47
N PRO A 204 3.51 -14.23 -23.71
CA PRO A 204 3.99 -13.38 -22.61
C PRO A 204 2.86 -12.76 -21.78
N LEU A 205 1.80 -12.28 -22.44
CA LEU A 205 0.62 -11.73 -21.78
C LEU A 205 -0.10 -12.81 -20.96
N SER A 206 -0.31 -13.99 -21.55
CA SER A 206 -0.90 -15.14 -20.87
C SER A 206 -0.10 -15.53 -19.61
N GLY A 207 1.23 -15.68 -19.73
CA GLY A 207 2.08 -16.03 -18.60
C GLY A 207 2.04 -15.00 -17.48
N PHE A 208 2.01 -13.71 -17.85
CA PHE A 208 1.84 -12.61 -16.92
C PHE A 208 0.50 -12.65 -16.19
N LEU A 209 -0.62 -12.76 -16.92
CA LEU A 209 -1.96 -12.87 -16.34
C LEU A 209 -2.05 -14.11 -15.45
N TRP A 210 -1.58 -15.27 -15.91
CA TRP A 210 -1.58 -16.47 -15.11
C TRP A 210 -0.82 -16.29 -13.79
N THR A 211 0.39 -15.73 -13.84
CA THR A 211 1.20 -15.41 -12.63
C THR A 211 0.43 -14.51 -11.67
N LEU A 212 -0.19 -13.44 -12.21
CA LEU A 212 -0.87 -12.43 -11.42
C LEU A 212 -2.15 -12.95 -10.74
N PHE A 213 -2.96 -13.75 -11.45
CA PHE A 213 -4.24 -14.26 -10.93
C PHE A 213 -4.09 -15.54 -10.12
N SER A 214 -3.13 -16.39 -10.47
CA SER A 214 -2.92 -17.67 -9.79
C SER A 214 -1.89 -17.59 -8.65
N GLY A 215 -1.14 -16.49 -8.53
CA GLY A 215 -0.04 -16.38 -7.57
C GLY A 215 1.13 -17.32 -7.89
N PHE A 216 1.28 -17.72 -9.16
CA PHE A 216 2.35 -18.60 -9.59
C PHE A 216 3.67 -17.84 -9.74
N ASP A 217 4.68 -18.21 -8.97
CA ASP A 217 6.06 -17.76 -9.15
C ASP A 217 6.90 -18.89 -9.75
N ILE A 218 7.76 -18.56 -10.72
CA ILE A 218 8.60 -19.56 -11.41
C ILE A 218 9.57 -20.24 -10.44
N ILE A 219 10.01 -19.53 -9.40
CA ILE A 219 10.98 -20.04 -8.41
C ILE A 219 10.25 -20.75 -7.27
N SER A 220 9.20 -20.11 -6.73
CA SER A 220 8.55 -20.51 -5.48
C SER A 220 7.29 -21.37 -5.67
N GLY A 221 6.83 -21.54 -6.92
CA GLY A 221 5.56 -22.20 -7.22
C GLY A 221 4.35 -21.34 -6.84
N TYR A 222 3.22 -21.99 -6.51
CA TYR A 222 2.00 -21.28 -6.13
C TYR A 222 2.10 -20.72 -4.71
N GLN A 223 1.99 -19.39 -4.57
CA GLN A 223 1.96 -18.75 -3.27
C GLN A 223 0.58 -18.90 -2.60
N GLU A 224 0.59 -18.96 -1.26
CA GLU A 224 -0.62 -19.07 -0.46
C GLU A 224 -1.32 -17.71 -0.25
N GLU A 225 -0.55 -16.62 -0.25
CA GLU A 225 -1.01 -15.24 -0.06
C GLU A 225 -0.84 -14.43 -1.34
N ASP A 226 -1.80 -13.56 -1.65
CA ASP A 226 -1.69 -12.67 -2.81
C ASP A 226 -0.55 -11.67 -2.58
N VAL A 227 0.56 -11.88 -3.31
CA VAL A 227 1.76 -11.04 -3.24
C VAL A 227 1.41 -9.58 -3.46
N PHE A 228 0.46 -9.28 -4.34
CA PHE A 228 0.07 -7.90 -4.59
C PHE A 228 -0.64 -7.28 -3.38
N GLU A 229 -1.56 -8.02 -2.75
CA GLU A 229 -2.22 -7.56 -1.53
C GLU A 229 -1.21 -7.34 -0.39
N LYS A 230 -0.25 -8.26 -0.24
CA LYS A 230 0.86 -8.13 0.70
C LYS A 230 1.70 -6.87 0.45
N MET A 231 2.02 -6.58 -0.82
CA MET A 231 2.82 -5.42 -1.18
C MET A 231 2.05 -4.11 -1.05
N ILE A 232 0.75 -4.07 -1.33
CA ILE A 232 -0.09 -2.92 -0.99
C ILE A 232 -0.16 -2.70 0.51
N ARG A 233 -0.18 -3.80 1.29
CA ARG A 233 -0.23 -3.70 2.75
C ARG A 233 1.02 -3.08 3.36
N SER A 234 2.17 -3.14 2.70
CA SER A 234 3.41 -2.51 3.15
C SER A 234 3.60 -1.05 2.69
N ILE A 235 2.80 -0.60 1.71
CA ILE A 235 2.63 0.83 1.35
C ILE A 235 1.82 1.55 2.40
#